data_AF-A0A2V8GLR8-F1
#
_entry.id   AF-A0A2V8GLR8-F1
#
_cell.length_a   1.000
_cell.length_b   1.000
_cell.length_c   1.000
_cell.angle_alpha   90.00
_cell.angle_beta   90.00
_cell.angle_gamma   90.00
#
_symmetry.space_group_name_H-M   'P 1'
#
loop_
_entity.id
_entity.type
_entity.pdbx_description
1 polymer ?
#
loop_
_entity_poly.entity_id
_entity_poly.type
_entity_poly.pdbx_seq_one_letter_code
_entity_poly.pdbx_strand_id
1 'polypeptide(L)'
;AKRALDVEWARYVVVEVTDTLCKDAGELAERYALRGYDSVHLASFLEVARQTGVADTEFSSFDDRLNVAARRAARALTRSARH
;
A
#
# COMPACT_ATOMS: atom_id res chain seq x y z
N ALA A 1 4.28 4.60 -27.57
CA ALA A 1 3.57 4.58 -26.27
C ALA A 1 3.39 3.15 -25.76
N LYS A 2 2.48 2.33 -26.31
CA LYS A 2 2.18 0.97 -25.79
C LYS A 2 3.40 0.04 -25.63
N ARG A 3 4.24 -0.10 -26.65
CA ARG A 3 5.44 -0.98 -26.58
C ARG A 3 6.47 -0.53 -25.54
N ALA A 4 6.57 0.78 -25.28
CA ALA A 4 7.47 1.30 -24.25
C ALA A 4 6.91 1.00 -22.85
N LEU A 5 5.58 1.09 -22.67
CA LEU A 5 4.93 0.65 -21.45
C LEU A 5 5.14 -0.84 -21.18
N ASP A 6 4.99 -1.70 -22.20
CA ASP A 6 5.19 -3.16 -22.03
C ASP A 6 6.62 -3.50 -21.55
N VAL A 7 7.63 -2.78 -22.05
CA VAL A 7 9.03 -2.96 -21.65
C VAL A 7 9.28 -2.45 -20.23
N GLU A 8 8.78 -1.26 -19.89
CA GLU A 8 8.95 -0.70 -18.54
C GLU A 8 8.12 -1.45 -17.50
N TRP A 9 6.98 -2.01 -17.88
CA TRP A 9 6.10 -2.78 -16.98
C TRP A 9 6.83 -3.96 -16.34
N ALA A 10 7.69 -4.64 -17.10
CA ALA A 10 8.50 -5.77 -16.61
C ALA A 10 9.48 -5.39 -15.48
N ARG A 11 9.71 -4.09 -15.23
CA ARG A 11 10.59 -3.59 -14.16
C ARG A 11 9.85 -3.31 -12.86
N TYR A 12 8.52 -3.36 -12.87
CA TYR A 12 7.70 -3.15 -11.69
C TYR A 12 7.35 -4.49 -11.02
N VAL A 13 7.29 -4.48 -9.70
CA VAL A 13 6.70 -5.57 -8.93
C VAL A 13 5.18 -5.39 -8.96
N VAL A 14 4.47 -6.44 -9.39
CA VAL A 14 3.01 -6.47 -9.37
C VAL A 14 2.55 -7.07 -8.05
N VAL A 15 1.83 -6.30 -7.25
CA VAL A 15 1.16 -6.81 -6.05
C VAL A 15 -0.19 -7.37 -6.45
N GLU A 16 -0.40 -8.67 -6.22
CA GLU A 16 -1.64 -9.35 -6.56
C GLU A 16 -2.79 -8.95 -5.63
N VAL A 17 -3.95 -8.69 -6.21
CA VAL A 17 -5.17 -8.37 -5.47
C VAL A 17 -5.84 -9.67 -5.02
N THR A 18 -5.38 -10.18 -3.89
CA THR A 18 -5.92 -11.39 -3.26
C THR A 18 -7.11 -11.08 -2.35
N ASP A 19 -7.88 -12.10 -1.96
CA ASP A 19 -8.98 -11.95 -1.00
C ASP A 19 -8.51 -11.36 0.33
N THR A 20 -7.33 -11.78 0.81
CA THR A 20 -6.71 -11.23 2.03
C THR A 20 -6.40 -9.74 1.87
N LEU A 21 -5.82 -9.34 0.73
CA LEU A 21 -5.53 -7.93 0.46
C LEU A 21 -6.81 -7.10 0.37
N CYS A 22 -7.85 -7.63 -0.27
CA CYS A 22 -9.17 -7.00 -0.33
C CYS A 22 -9.77 -6.80 1.06
N LYS A 23 -9.61 -7.78 1.96
CA LYS A 23 -10.09 -7.68 3.34
C LYS A 23 -9.34 -6.60 4.12
N ASP A 24 -8.00 -6.61 4.05
CA ASP A 24 -7.16 -5.55 4.64
C ASP A 24 -7.56 -4.16 4.10
N ALA A 25 -7.78 -4.04 2.79
CA ALA A 25 -8.23 -2.81 2.15
C ALA A 25 -9.60 -2.34 2.66
N GLY A 26 -10.53 -3.26 2.94
CA GLY A 26 -11.82 -2.94 3.56
C GLY A 26 -11.66 -2.34 4.96
N GLU A 27 -10.86 -2.98 5.81
CA GLU A 27 -10.59 -2.48 7.17
C GLU A 27 -9.90 -1.10 7.16
N LEU A 28 -8.98 -0.89 6.22
CA LEU A 28 -8.32 0.40 6.03
C LEU A 28 -9.27 1.48 5.51
N ALA A 29 -10.20 1.12 4.61
CA ALA A 29 -11.21 2.03 4.10
C ALA A 29 -12.10 2.56 5.22
N GLU A 30 -12.58 1.67 6.10
CA GLU A 30 -13.37 2.05 7.27
C GLU A 30 -12.56 2.90 8.25
N ARG A 31 -11.34 2.46 8.59
CA ARG A 31 -10.48 3.12 9.59
C ARG A 31 -10.05 4.54 9.19
N TYR A 32 -9.79 4.76 7.91
CA TYR A 32 -9.23 6.01 7.40
C TYR A 32 -10.18 6.79 6.48
N ALA A 33 -11.43 6.33 6.34
CA ALA A 33 -12.45 6.90 5.45
C ALA A 33 -11.94 7.05 3.99
N LEU A 34 -11.32 5.99 3.46
CA LEU A 34 -10.72 5.96 2.12
C LEU A 34 -11.70 5.42 1.07
N ARG A 35 -11.51 5.83 -0.19
CA ARG A 35 -12.17 5.20 -1.34
C ARG A 35 -11.53 3.84 -1.63
N GLY A 36 -12.26 2.95 -2.32
CA GLY A 36 -11.83 1.57 -2.55
C GLY A 36 -10.42 1.44 -3.16
N TYR A 37 -10.08 2.21 -4.21
CA TYR A 37 -8.74 2.15 -4.78
C TYR A 37 -7.66 2.80 -3.90
N ASP A 38 -8.01 3.83 -3.11
CA ASP A 38 -7.10 4.45 -2.16
C ASP A 38 -6.75 3.43 -1.05
N SER A 39 -7.72 2.63 -0.61
CA SER A 39 -7.49 1.60 0.40
C SER A 39 -6.77 0.37 -0.14
N VAL A 40 -7.03 -0.05 -1.39
CA VAL A 40 -6.24 -1.10 -2.06
C VAL A 40 -4.78 -0.67 -2.21
N HIS A 41 -4.52 0.57 -2.65
CA HIS A 41 -3.16 1.09 -2.76
C HIS A 41 -2.45 1.11 -1.40
N LEU A 42 -3.14 1.54 -0.35
CA LEU A 42 -2.59 1.52 1.01
C LEU A 42 -2.33 0.08 1.51
N ALA A 43 -3.23 -0.86 1.26
CA ALA A 43 -3.07 -2.26 1.62
C ALA A 43 -1.86 -2.89 0.93
N SER A 44 -1.71 -2.65 -0.39
CA SER A 44 -0.55 -3.13 -1.16
C SER A 44 0.78 -2.59 -0.62
N PHE A 45 0.82 -1.32 -0.24
CA PHE A 45 2.01 -0.75 0.39
C PHE A 45 2.35 -1.42 1.73
N LEU A 46 1.35 -1.67 2.58
CA LEU A 46 1.59 -2.35 3.86
C LEU A 46 2.04 -3.80 3.65
N GLU A 47 1.53 -4.48 2.63
CA GLU A 47 1.97 -5.83 2.27
C GLU A 47 3.45 -5.85 1.89
N VAL A 48 3.89 -4.92 1.03
CA VAL A 48 5.31 -4.78 0.69
C VAL A 48 6.13 -4.44 1.93
N ALA A 49 5.71 -3.44 2.71
CA ALA A 49 6.43 -2.97 3.89
C ALA A 49 6.57 -4.04 5.00
N ARG A 50 5.64 -5.00 5.10
CA ARG A 50 5.76 -6.17 5.99
C ARG A 50 6.91 -7.10 5.57
N GLN A 51 7.10 -7.26 4.26
CA GLN A 51 8.08 -8.19 3.69
C GLN A 51 9.49 -7.57 3.63
N THR A 52 9.59 -6.29 3.31
CA THR A 52 10.86 -5.59 3.09
C THR A 52 11.30 -4.73 4.28
N GLY A 53 10.36 -4.33 5.13
CA GLY A 53 10.60 -3.41 6.24
C GLY A 53 10.06 -2.00 5.95
N VAL A 54 9.46 -1.40 6.99
CA VAL A 54 8.89 -0.03 6.93
C VAL A 54 9.97 1.03 6.66
N ALA A 55 11.22 0.80 7.09
CA ALA A 55 12.32 1.75 6.86
C ALA A 55 12.78 1.77 5.39
N ASP A 56 12.55 0.66 4.66
CA ASP A 56 13.03 0.45 3.30
C ASP A 56 11.91 0.62 2.25
N THR A 57 10.73 1.08 2.67
CA THR A 57 9.55 1.23 1.81
C THR A 57 8.88 2.59 2.01
N GLU A 58 8.56 3.27 0.91
CA GLU A 58 7.86 4.55 0.94
C GLU A 58 6.52 4.49 0.19
N PHE A 59 5.54 5.25 0.68
CA PHE A 59 4.25 5.45 0.03
C PHE A 59 4.23 6.82 -0.64
N SER A 60 3.84 6.87 -1.91
CA SER A 60 3.74 8.12 -2.67
C SER A 60 2.39 8.22 -3.39
N SER A 61 1.72 9.35 -3.18
CA SER A 61 0.48 9.73 -3.87
C SER A 61 0.41 11.25 -4.00
N PHE A 62 -0.35 11.75 -4.98
CA PHE A 62 -0.70 13.17 -5.09
C PHE A 62 -1.81 13.60 -4.10
N ASP A 63 -2.38 12.65 -3.35
CA ASP A 63 -3.38 12.92 -2.33
C ASP A 63 -2.74 13.00 -0.93
N ASP A 64 -2.70 14.20 -0.36
CA ASP A 64 -2.13 14.44 0.97
C ASP A 64 -2.85 13.69 2.09
N ARG A 65 -4.17 13.48 1.98
CA ARG A 65 -4.94 12.74 2.98
C ARG A 65 -4.54 11.28 2.96
N LEU A 66 -4.36 10.71 1.77
CA LEU A 66 -3.87 9.34 1.61
C LEU A 66 -2.44 9.18 2.12
N ASN A 67 -1.56 10.15 1.85
CA ASN A 67 -0.19 10.16 2.39
C ASN A 67 -0.17 10.21 3.93
N VAL A 68 -1.10 10.95 4.56
CA VAL A 68 -1.26 10.96 6.02
C VAL A 68 -1.74 9.60 6.53
N ALA A 69 -2.71 8.97 5.87
CA ALA A 69 -3.19 7.63 6.22
C ALA A 69 -2.06 6.59 6.16
N ALA A 70 -1.25 6.62 5.09
CA ALA A 70 -0.11 5.74 4.91
C ALA A 70 0.93 5.86 6.04
N ARG A 71 1.31 7.09 6.40
CA ARG A 71 2.23 7.33 7.52
C ARG A 71 1.69 6.81 8.85
N ARG A 72 0.38 6.97 9.09
CA ARG A 72 -0.27 6.46 10.31
C ARG A 72 -0.28 4.93 10.35
N ALA A 73 -0.62 4.29 9.23
CA ALA A 73 -0.66 2.83 9.12
C ALA A 73 0.74 2.21 9.26
N ALA A 74 1.76 2.76 8.60
CA ALA A 74 3.15 2.31 8.69
C ALA A 74 3.67 2.36 10.15
N ARG A 75 3.37 3.44 10.88
CA ARG A 75 3.74 3.56 12.31
C ARG A 75 3.06 2.50 13.17
N ALA A 76 1.80 2.16 12.89
CA ALA A 76 1.09 1.11 13.60
C ALA A 76 1.69 -0.28 13.32
N LEU A 77 2.15 -0.52 12.09
CA LEU A 77 2.84 -1.76 11.71
C LEU A 77 4.16 -1.93 12.48
N THR A 78 5.03 -0.91 12.53
CA THR A 78 6.29 -0.96 13.29
C THR A 78 6.07 -1.21 14.79
N ARG A 79 4.98 -0.67 15.36
CA ARG A 79 4.65 -0.90 16.78
C ARG A 79 4.22 -2.33 17.06
N SER A 80 3.52 -2.96 16.12
CA SER A 80 3.03 -4.33 16.26
C SER A 80 4.16 -5.35 16.16
N ALA A 81 5.21 -5.07 15.39
CA ALA A 81 6.38 -5.95 15.24
C ALA A 81 7.35 -5.96 16.43
N ARG A 82 7.11 -5.16 17.48
CA ARG A 82 7.98 -5.03 18.67
C ARG A 82 7.50 -5.82 19.90
N HIS A 83 6.39 -6.54 19.78
CA HIS A 83 5.83 -7.41 20.81
C HIS A 83 5.90 -8.86 20.34
#